data_AF-X1DMA4-F1
#
_entry.id   AF-X1DMA4-F1
#
_cell.length_a   1.000
_cell.length_b   1.000
_cell.length_c   1.000
_cell.angle_alpha   90.00
_cell.angle_beta   90.00
_cell.angle_gamma   90.00
#
_symmetry.space_group_name_H-M   'P 1'
#
loop_
_entity.id
_entity.type
_entity.pdbx_description
1 polymer ?
#
loop_
_entity_poly.entity_id
_entity_poly.type
_entity_poly.pdbx_seq_one_letter_code
_entity_poly.pdbx_strand_id
1 'polypeptide(L)' 'QRLFNLRAGLTAKDDTLPPRMLKEPMPDGPAKGKVVPLDKMLPEYYKLRGWDSNGVPTPQKLKELGLA' A
#
# COMPACT_ATOMS: atom_id res chain seq x y z
N GLN A 1 -4.31 3.33 13.93
CA GLN A 1 -4.39 4.34 12.86
C GLN A 1 -5.10 3.83 11.60
N ARG A 2 -4.70 2.71 10.97
CA ARG A 2 -5.34 2.24 9.71
C ARG A 2 -6.88 2.14 9.80
N LEU A 3 -7.43 1.51 10.84
CA LEU A 3 -8.88 1.38 11.02
C LEU A 3 -9.60 2.73 11.12
N PHE A 4 -8.98 3.72 11.75
CA PHE A 4 -9.55 5.07 11.84
C PHE A 4 -9.64 5.70 10.44
N ASN A 5 -8.56 5.63 9.65
CA ASN A 5 -8.55 6.17 8.30
C ASN A 5 -9.57 5.46 7.39
N LEU A 6 -9.69 4.13 7.50
CA LEU A 6 -10.70 3.36 6.76
C LEU A 6 -12.13 3.82 7.11
N ARG A 7 -12.41 4.07 8.40
CA ARG A 7 -13.71 4.64 8.84
C ARG A 7 -13.94 6.06 8.34
N ALA A 8 -12.86 6.82 8.10
CA ALA A 8 -12.91 8.15 7.50
C ALA A 8 -13.01 8.14 5.97
N GLY A 9 -13.10 6.96 5.33
CA GLY A 9 -13.30 6.82 3.89
C GLY A 9 -12.04 6.52 3.07
N LEU A 10 -10.89 6.29 3.72
CA LEU A 10 -9.68 5.84 3.01
C LEU A 10 -9.91 4.45 2.41
N THR A 11 -9.41 4.24 1.19
CA THR A 11 -9.51 2.98 0.46
C THR A 11 -8.16 2.57 -0.14
N ALA A 12 -8.06 1.34 -0.65
CA ALA A 12 -6.88 0.89 -1.40
C ALA A 12 -6.55 1.74 -2.64
N LYS A 13 -7.51 2.51 -3.17
CA LYS A 13 -7.27 3.43 -4.30
C LYS A 13 -6.41 4.63 -3.91
N ASP A 14 -6.44 4.99 -2.63
CA ASP A 14 -5.70 6.11 -2.06
C ASP A 14 -4.27 5.71 -1.69
N ASP A 15 -4.00 4.40 -1.57
CA ASP A 15 -2.67 3.84 -1.31
C ASP A 15 -1.83 3.82 -2.61
N THR A 16 -1.56 5.01 -3.16
CA THR A 16 -0.81 5.19 -4.42
C THR A 16 0.25 6.28 -4.32
N LEU A 17 1.06 6.42 -5.37
CA LEU A 17 2.07 7.47 -5.51
C LEU A 17 1.67 8.45 -6.61
N PRO A 18 2.24 9.67 -6.62
CA PRO A 18 2.07 10.60 -7.73
C PRO A 18 2.42 9.94 -9.08
N PRO A 19 1.66 10.22 -10.17
CA PRO A 19 1.84 9.55 -11.46
C PRO A 19 3.27 9.59 -12.01
N ARG A 20 4.00 10.68 -11.74
CA ARG A 20 5.41 10.83 -12.09
C ARG A 20 6.26 9.66 -11.61
N MET A 21 6.09 9.23 -10.36
CA MET A 21 6.89 8.14 -9.79
C MET A 21 6.56 6.76 -10.38
N LEU A 22 5.35 6.61 -10.92
CA LEU A 22 4.84 5.35 -11.46
C LEU A 22 5.05 5.22 -12.98
N LYS A 23 5.18 6.35 -13.69
CA LYS A 23 5.14 6.40 -15.16
C LYS A 23 6.33 7.10 -15.80
N GLU A 24 6.95 8.06 -15.12
CA GLU A 24 8.08 8.81 -15.67
C GLU A 24 9.38 8.18 -15.18
N PRO A 25 10.17 7.53 -16.06
CA PRO A 25 11.42 6.94 -15.66
C PRO A 25 12.40 8.00 -15.16
N MET A 26 13.21 7.64 -14.17
CA MET A 26 14.24 8.54 -13.66
C MET A 26 15.14 9.04 -14.81
N PRO A 27 15.34 10.36 -14.98
CA PRO A 27 16.05 10.89 -16.15
C PRO A 27 17.55 10.58 -16.11
N ASP A 28 18.15 10.50 -14.92
CA ASP A 28 19.58 10.26 -14.78
C ASP A 28 19.99 9.62 -13.44
N GLY A 29 21.28 9.32 -13.30
CA GLY A 29 21.87 8.73 -12.10
C GLY A 29 21.68 7.20 -12.00
N PRO A 30 22.01 6.58 -10.85
CA PRO A 30 22.01 5.12 -10.69
C PRO A 30 20.67 4.42 -10.93
N ALA A 31 19.57 5.17 -10.78
CA ALA A 31 18.22 4.68 -11.01
C ALA A 31 17.65 5.05 -12.39
N LYS A 32 18.48 5.60 -13.30
CA LYS A 32 18.07 6.02 -14.65
C LYS A 32 17.23 4.95 -15.35
N GLY A 33 16.13 5.38 -15.95
CA GLY A 33 15.21 4.51 -16.69
C GLY A 33 14.27 3.67 -15.82
N LYS A 34 14.31 3.79 -14.48
CA LYS A 34 13.44 3.03 -13.58
C LYS A 34 12.25 3.87 -13.11
N VAL A 35 11.13 3.18 -12.88
CA VAL A 35 9.92 3.66 -12.16
C VAL A 35 9.70 2.80 -10.92
N VAL A 36 8.85 3.25 -10.00
CA VAL A 36 8.51 2.46 -8.80
C VAL A 36 7.53 1.33 -9.17
N PRO A 37 7.86 0.05 -8.93
CA PRO A 37 6.98 -1.09 -9.23
C PRO A 37 5.93 -1.28 -8.13
N LEU A 38 5.11 -0.25 -7.90
CA LEU A 38 4.15 -0.22 -6.79
C LEU A 38 3.08 -1.32 -6.90
N ASP A 39 2.71 -1.68 -8.13
CA ASP A 39 1.79 -2.77 -8.47
C ASP A 39 2.21 -4.12 -7.88
N LYS A 40 3.52 -4.35 -7.73
CA LYS A 40 4.08 -5.56 -7.13
C LYS A 40 4.30 -5.40 -5.62
N MET A 41 4.78 -4.22 -5.21
CA MET A 41 5.14 -3.96 -3.81
C MET A 41 3.93 -3.87 -2.88
N LEU A 42 2.84 -3.22 -3.32
CA LEU A 42 1.68 -2.96 -2.47
C LEU A 42 0.92 -4.23 -2.05
N PRO A 43 0.63 -5.18 -2.95
CA PRO A 43 0.02 -6.45 -2.56
C PRO A 43 0.87 -7.26 -1.57
N GLU A 44 2.19 -7.27 -1.78
CA GLU A 44 3.13 -7.94 -0.86
C GLU A 44 3.12 -7.27 0.52
N TYR A 45 3.11 -5.93 0.56
CA TYR A 45 2.99 -5.17 1.80
C TYR A 45 1.70 -5.52 2.57
N TYR A 46 0.55 -5.61 1.91
CA TYR A 46 -0.71 -6.00 2.57
C TYR A 46 -0.63 -7.40 3.16
N LYS A 47 -0.09 -8.36 2.40
CA LYS A 47 0.10 -9.73 2.88
C LYS A 47 0.96 -9.76 4.14
N LEU A 48 2.11 -9.08 4.14
CA LEU A 48 3.02 -9.01 5.29
C LEU A 48 2.37 -8.34 6.50
N ARG A 49 1.44 -7.41 6.28
CA ARG A 49 0.71 -6.72 7.35
C ARG A 49 -0.49 -7.51 7.89
N GLY A 50 -0.83 -8.64 7.27
CA GLY A 50 -2.05 -9.39 7.59
C GLY A 50 -3.32 -8.66 7.16
N TRP A 51 -3.24 -7.90 6.07
CA TRP A 51 -4.35 -7.17 5.45
C TRP A 51 -4.83 -7.91 4.19
N ASP A 52 -6.08 -7.68 3.81
CA ASP A 52 -6.64 -8.20 2.57
C ASP A 52 -6.23 -7.35 1.34
N SER A 53 -6.70 -7.74 0.16
CA SER A 53 -6.41 -7.02 -1.09
C SER A 53 -7.01 -5.61 -1.15
N ASN A 54 -7.94 -5.27 -0.26
CA ASN A 54 -8.51 -3.94 -0.12
C ASN A 54 -7.76 -3.08 0.92
N GLY A 55 -6.64 -3.60 1.46
CA GLY A 55 -5.86 -2.92 2.48
C GLY A 55 -6.58 -2.83 3.82
N VAL A 56 -7.48 -3.78 4.11
CA VAL A 56 -8.21 -3.89 5.38
C VAL A 56 -7.56 -4.95 6.24
N PRO A 57 -7.22 -4.66 7.51
CA PRO A 57 -6.71 -5.68 8.43
C PRO A 57 -7.68 -6.87 8.57
N THR A 58 -7.18 -8.09 8.43
CA THR A 58 -8.01 -9.30 8.56
C THR A 58 -8.51 -9.49 9.99
N PRO A 59 -9.61 -10.23 10.21
CA PRO A 59 -10.11 -10.54 11.55
C PRO A 59 -9.05 -11.21 12.44
N GLN A 60 -8.24 -12.09 11.86
CA GLN A 60 -7.12 -12.73 12.56
C GLN A 60 -6.13 -11.68 13.08
N LYS A 61 -5.74 -10.72 12.23
CA LYS A 61 -4.82 -9.65 12.62
C LYS A 61 -5.42 -8.72 13.66
N LEU A 62 -6.71 -8.43 13.58
CA LEU A 62 -7.41 -7.62 14.59
C LEU A 62 -7.44 -8.31 15.95
N LYS A 63 -7.70 -9.62 15.98
CA LYS A 63 -7.67 -10.41 17.22
C LYS A 63 -6.27 -10.46 17.82
N GLU A 64 -5.25 -10.70 16.99
CA GLU A 64 -3.83 -10.69 17.39
C GLU A 64 -3.43 -9.37 18.06
N LEU A 65 -3.97 -8.25 17.56
CA LEU A 65 -3.66 -6.90 18.06
C LEU A 65 -4.61 -6.42 19.18
N GLY A 66 -5.59 -7.22 19.61
CA GLY A 66 -6.56 -6.81 20.64
C GLY A 66 -7.54 -5.72 20.18
N LEU A 67 -7.86 -5.69 18.88
CA LEU A 67 -8.73 -4.69 18.24
C LEU A 67 -10.01 -5.30 17.63
N ALA A 68 -10.27 -6.59 17.91
CA ALA A 68 -11.44 -7.32 17.43
C ALA A 68 -12.68 -7.07 18.30
#